data_AF-A0AAU5CK98-F1
#
_entry.id   AF-A0AAU5CK98-F1
#
_cell.length_a   1.000
_cell.length_b   1.000
_cell.length_c   1.000
_cell.angle_alpha   90.00
_cell.angle_beta   90.00
_cell.angle_gamma   90.00
#
_symmetry.space_group_name_H-M   'P 1'
#
loop_
_entity.id
_entity.type
_entity.pdbx_description
1 polymer ?
#
loop_
_entity_poly.entity_id
_entity_poly.type
_entity_poly.pdbx_seq_one_letter_code
_entity_poly.pdbx_strand_id
1 'polypeptide(L)'
;MSGESAFSGADLRRLAGAVGDARSAWTASASSLLEQVGPGGDALSLTEQHCVFDHCAVLLFPRTLDSGLRHLEQQGLAPLPTVPSTVVRGRLSERYGLDPAKCRVHITRLRPELPDGRHHASVEVFLLPRDEAAFDGRIEESEAAHGFEQHTAFVCGRPSAPVLESLVTAWRTEAGLLWEGGGYNPHEGPQGSTVMYFVRDHTWPARRRRFELHCAGDLRKFTTHIPRDTEAVRHAYTAWRRTEHAAHL
;
A
#
# COMPACT_ATOMS: atom_id res chain seq x y z
N MET A 1 -35.67 -2.84 9.20
CA MET A 1 -34.45 -2.18 9.72
C MET A 1 -33.58 -1.83 8.53
N SER A 2 -33.52 -0.55 8.15
CA SER A 2 -32.59 -0.07 7.13
C SER A 2 -31.17 -0.21 7.70
N GLY A 3 -30.54 -1.36 7.42
CA GLY A 3 -29.22 -1.69 7.91
C GLY A 3 -28.20 -0.71 7.35
N GLU A 4 -27.64 0.12 8.21
CA GLU A 4 -26.51 0.97 7.88
C GLU A 4 -25.36 0.10 7.33
N SER A 5 -24.80 0.50 6.19
CA SER A 5 -23.79 -0.25 5.42
C SER A 5 -22.54 -0.56 6.26
N ALA A 6 -21.86 -1.67 5.96
CA ALA A 6 -20.60 -2.03 6.64
C ALA A 6 -19.47 -1.01 6.37
N PHE A 7 -19.47 -0.42 5.18
CA PHE A 7 -18.51 0.58 4.71
C PHE A 7 -19.22 1.85 4.26
N SER A 8 -18.51 2.98 4.31
CA SER A 8 -19.00 4.23 3.73
C SER A 8 -19.00 4.17 2.20
N GLY A 9 -19.72 5.07 1.53
CA GLY A 9 -19.68 5.17 0.06
C GLY A 9 -18.29 5.53 -0.48
N ALA A 10 -17.48 6.26 0.31
CA ALA A 10 -16.09 6.58 -0.04
C ALA A 10 -15.19 5.34 0.01
N ASP A 11 -15.31 4.52 1.06
CA ASP A 11 -14.62 3.23 1.18
C ASP A 11 -14.92 2.33 -0.02
N LEU A 12 -16.20 2.19 -0.39
CA LEU A 12 -16.62 1.34 -1.52
C LEU A 12 -16.04 1.82 -2.86
N ARG A 13 -15.99 3.14 -3.11
CA ARG A 13 -15.36 3.69 -4.31
C ARG A 13 -13.85 3.42 -4.35
N ARG A 14 -13.18 3.58 -3.21
CA ARG A 14 -11.73 3.33 -3.09
C ARG A 14 -11.39 1.86 -3.26
N LEU A 15 -12.20 0.96 -2.68
CA LEU A 15 -12.09 -0.48 -2.89
C LEU A 15 -12.26 -0.84 -4.37
N ALA A 16 -13.30 -0.32 -5.03
CA ALA A 16 -13.50 -0.54 -6.45
C ALA A 16 -12.32 -0.03 -7.30
N GLY A 17 -11.76 1.13 -6.93
CA GLY A 17 -10.53 1.67 -7.54
C GLY A 17 -9.33 0.73 -7.38
N ALA A 18 -9.07 0.24 -6.16
CA ALA A 18 -7.97 -0.70 -5.90
C ALA A 18 -8.14 -2.03 -6.66
N VAL A 19 -9.36 -2.54 -6.78
CA VAL A 19 -9.66 -3.73 -7.60
C VAL A 19 -9.41 -3.47 -9.08
N GLY A 20 -9.84 -2.31 -9.60
CA GLY A 20 -9.56 -1.89 -10.98
C GLY A 20 -8.06 -1.76 -11.25
N ASP A 21 -7.34 -1.16 -10.31
CA ASP A 21 -5.89 -1.01 -10.37
C ASP A 21 -5.15 -2.34 -10.38
N ALA A 22 -5.55 -3.27 -9.51
CA ALA A 22 -4.97 -4.61 -9.47
C ALA A 22 -5.23 -5.38 -10.77
N ARG A 23 -6.44 -5.28 -11.34
CA ARG A 23 -6.76 -5.89 -12.64
C ARG A 23 -5.92 -5.32 -13.78
N SER A 24 -5.74 -4.00 -13.81
CA SER A 24 -4.89 -3.33 -14.80
C SER A 24 -3.42 -3.68 -14.61
N ALA A 25 -2.95 -3.75 -13.37
CA ALA A 25 -1.56 -4.05 -13.05
C ALA A 25 -1.19 -5.51 -13.31
N TRP A 26 -2.14 -6.44 -13.15
CA TRP A 26 -1.92 -7.87 -13.40
C TRP A 26 -1.43 -8.18 -14.82
N THR A 27 -1.92 -7.44 -15.81
CA THR A 27 -1.55 -7.64 -17.22
C THR A 27 -0.38 -6.77 -17.66
N ALA A 28 0.11 -5.89 -16.79
CA ALA A 28 1.19 -4.96 -17.09
C ALA A 28 2.56 -5.59 -16.79
N SER A 29 3.61 -5.14 -17.48
CA SER A 29 4.97 -5.45 -17.03
C SER A 29 5.26 -4.74 -15.71
N ALA A 30 6.06 -5.33 -14.83
CA ALA A 30 6.34 -4.74 -13.52
C ALA A 30 6.97 -3.35 -13.67
N SER A 31 7.92 -3.23 -14.59
CA SER A 31 8.58 -1.96 -14.91
C SER A 31 7.62 -0.86 -15.39
N SER A 32 6.58 -1.19 -16.17
CA SER A 32 5.61 -0.19 -16.66
C SER A 32 4.79 0.46 -15.54
N LEU A 33 4.64 -0.22 -14.41
CA LEU A 33 3.91 0.28 -13.24
C LEU A 33 4.67 1.38 -12.49
N LEU A 34 5.98 1.51 -12.72
CA LEU A 34 6.75 2.61 -12.15
C LEU A 34 6.33 3.96 -12.74
N GLU A 35 5.87 4.02 -13.99
CA GLU A 35 5.53 5.29 -14.69
C GLU A 35 6.70 6.31 -14.72
N GLN A 36 6.70 7.24 -15.67
CA GLN A 36 7.65 8.38 -15.71
C GLN A 36 9.16 8.03 -15.70
N VAL A 37 9.57 6.80 -15.99
CA VAL A 37 10.99 6.43 -16.11
C VAL A 37 11.40 6.44 -17.59
N GLY A 38 12.56 7.05 -17.89
CA GLY A 38 13.13 7.04 -19.24
C GLY A 38 13.45 5.62 -19.73
N PRO A 39 13.36 5.36 -21.05
CA PRO A 39 13.67 4.03 -21.59
C PRO A 39 15.14 3.66 -21.32
N GLY A 40 15.39 2.40 -20.96
CA GLY A 40 16.73 1.85 -20.80
C GLY A 40 17.43 2.16 -19.46
N GLY A 41 16.74 2.80 -18.51
CA GLY A 41 17.26 3.00 -17.15
C GLY A 41 17.30 1.72 -16.30
N ASP A 42 18.20 1.70 -15.31
CA ASP A 42 18.35 0.61 -14.36
C ASP A 42 17.06 0.39 -13.55
N ALA A 43 16.27 1.43 -13.29
CA ALA A 43 15.02 1.28 -12.54
C ALA A 43 14.02 0.37 -13.28
N LEU A 44 13.93 0.46 -14.61
CA LEU A 44 13.06 -0.41 -15.39
C LEU A 44 13.63 -1.82 -15.49
N SER A 45 14.91 -1.95 -15.84
CA SER A 45 15.54 -3.25 -16.08
C SER A 45 15.60 -4.10 -14.80
N LEU A 46 16.03 -3.51 -13.68
CA LEU A 46 16.11 -4.21 -12.39
C LEU A 46 14.72 -4.60 -11.88
N THR A 47 13.71 -3.74 -12.06
CA THR A 47 12.33 -4.06 -11.66
C THR A 47 11.82 -5.24 -12.48
N GLU A 48 12.01 -5.24 -13.79
CA GLU A 48 11.58 -6.36 -14.64
C GLU A 48 12.32 -7.66 -14.30
N GLN A 49 13.60 -7.56 -13.94
CA GLN A 49 14.44 -8.71 -13.65
C GLN A 49 14.16 -9.34 -12.27
N HIS A 50 13.88 -8.53 -11.27
CA HIS A 50 13.86 -8.97 -9.87
C HIS A 50 12.48 -8.91 -9.22
N CYS A 51 11.52 -8.21 -9.83
CA CYS A 51 10.23 -7.92 -9.24
C CYS A 51 9.09 -8.41 -10.13
N VAL A 52 8.00 -8.82 -9.48
CA VAL A 52 6.71 -8.99 -10.14
C VAL A 52 5.66 -8.21 -9.37
N PHE A 53 4.60 -7.78 -10.05
CA PHE A 53 3.44 -7.19 -9.39
C PHE A 53 2.90 -8.17 -8.33
N ASP A 54 2.66 -7.68 -7.12
CA ASP A 54 2.05 -8.46 -6.04
C ASP A 54 0.60 -8.02 -5.81
N HIS A 55 0.40 -6.76 -5.40
CA HIS A 55 -0.93 -6.28 -5.07
C HIS A 55 -1.08 -4.76 -5.20
N CYS A 56 -2.33 -4.29 -5.20
CA CYS A 56 -2.69 -2.90 -4.91
C CYS A 56 -3.34 -2.84 -3.53
N ALA A 57 -2.92 -1.90 -2.68
CA ALA A 57 -3.41 -1.82 -1.31
C ALA A 57 -4.37 -0.65 -1.09
N VAL A 58 -5.30 -0.81 -0.14
CA VAL A 58 -6.23 0.25 0.28
C VAL A 58 -6.57 0.13 1.78
N LEU A 59 -6.64 1.26 2.49
CA LEU A 59 -7.11 1.34 3.88
C LEU A 59 -8.60 1.66 3.95
N LEU A 60 -9.41 0.76 4.50
CA LEU A 60 -10.86 0.93 4.64
C LEU A 60 -11.26 0.98 6.12
N PHE A 61 -12.42 1.58 6.38
CA PHE A 61 -12.94 1.79 7.73
C PHE A 61 -14.27 1.06 7.88
N PRO A 62 -14.28 -0.25 8.18
CA PRO A 62 -15.55 -0.95 8.41
C PRO A 62 -16.18 -0.50 9.74
N ARG A 63 -17.49 -0.59 9.90
CA ARG A 63 -18.15 -0.33 11.19
C ARG A 63 -17.58 -1.22 12.32
N THR A 64 -17.47 -2.51 12.03
CA THR A 64 -16.75 -3.50 12.85
C THR A 64 -15.97 -4.42 11.92
N LEU A 65 -14.87 -5.02 12.39
CA LEU A 65 -14.07 -5.94 11.57
C LEU A 65 -14.93 -7.03 10.91
N ASP A 66 -15.73 -7.71 11.72
CA ASP A 66 -16.64 -8.78 11.30
C ASP A 66 -17.65 -8.35 10.23
N SER A 67 -18.23 -7.15 10.39
CA SER A 67 -19.19 -6.63 9.41
C SER A 67 -18.50 -6.31 8.08
N GLY A 68 -17.27 -5.81 8.11
CA GLY A 68 -16.45 -5.56 6.93
C GLY A 68 -16.10 -6.83 6.18
N LEU A 69 -15.58 -7.85 6.89
CA LEU A 69 -15.22 -9.13 6.29
C LEU A 69 -16.42 -9.85 5.67
N ARG A 70 -17.57 -9.88 6.36
CA ARG A 70 -18.81 -10.45 5.80
C ARG A 70 -19.27 -9.70 4.56
N HIS A 71 -19.17 -8.37 4.55
CA HIS A 71 -19.53 -7.58 3.38
C HIS A 71 -18.62 -7.91 2.18
N LEU A 72 -17.30 -7.99 2.38
CA LEU A 72 -16.34 -8.35 1.32
C LEU A 72 -16.60 -9.76 0.76
N GLU A 73 -16.91 -10.73 1.63
CA GLU A 73 -17.30 -12.08 1.23
C GLU A 73 -18.58 -12.08 0.39
N GLN A 74 -19.62 -11.35 0.81
CA GLN A 74 -20.88 -11.22 0.07
C GLN A 74 -20.73 -10.56 -1.30
N GLN A 75 -19.67 -9.77 -1.50
CA GLN A 75 -19.31 -9.20 -2.81
C GLN A 75 -18.48 -10.16 -3.68
N GLY A 76 -18.24 -11.40 -3.23
CA GLY A 76 -17.44 -12.38 -3.96
C GLY A 76 -15.94 -12.07 -3.98
N LEU A 77 -15.46 -11.19 -3.09
CA LEU A 77 -14.05 -10.79 -3.03
C LEU A 77 -13.20 -11.74 -2.18
N ALA A 78 -13.83 -12.71 -1.51
CA ALA A 78 -13.20 -13.84 -0.80
C ALA A 78 -11.98 -13.42 0.05
N PRO A 79 -12.16 -12.57 1.09
CA PRO A 79 -11.08 -12.17 1.98
C PRO A 79 -10.37 -13.38 2.62
N LEU A 80 -9.04 -13.36 2.61
CA LEU A 80 -8.23 -14.29 3.39
C LEU A 80 -8.33 -14.01 4.90
N PRO A 81 -7.98 -14.99 5.76
CA PRO A 81 -7.87 -14.75 7.20
C PRO A 81 -7.02 -13.52 7.50
N THR A 82 -7.46 -12.73 8.48
CA THR A 82 -6.78 -11.49 8.82
C THR A 82 -5.52 -11.72 9.65
N VAL A 83 -4.53 -10.85 9.48
CA VAL A 83 -3.35 -10.77 10.34
C VAL A 83 -3.17 -9.34 10.87
N PRO A 84 -2.51 -9.13 12.03
CA PRO A 84 -2.19 -7.79 12.50
C PRO A 84 -1.24 -7.05 11.54
N SER A 85 -1.52 -5.79 11.23
CA SER A 85 -0.58 -4.92 10.50
C SER A 85 0.32 -4.18 11.48
N THR A 86 1.56 -4.62 11.64
CA THR A 86 2.50 -3.95 12.56
C THR A 86 3.05 -2.66 11.97
N VAL A 87 3.34 -2.65 10.67
CA VAL A 87 4.00 -1.53 9.98
C VAL A 87 3.01 -0.40 9.67
N VAL A 88 1.81 -0.72 9.13
CA VAL A 88 0.77 0.30 8.89
C VAL A 88 0.28 0.89 10.20
N ARG A 89 0.12 0.09 11.26
CA ARG A 89 -0.18 0.59 12.60
C ARG A 89 0.83 1.64 13.06
N GLY A 90 2.13 1.33 12.96
CA GLY A 90 3.19 2.28 13.34
C GLY A 90 3.10 3.59 12.57
N ARG A 91 2.82 3.51 11.26
CA ARG A 91 2.71 4.68 10.39
C ARG A 91 1.45 5.49 10.61
N LEU A 92 0.29 4.87 10.83
CA LEU A 92 -0.94 5.58 11.22
C LEU A 92 -0.76 6.26 12.57
N SER A 93 -0.13 5.57 13.54
CA SER A 93 0.22 6.17 14.83
C SER A 93 1.13 7.39 14.68
N GLU A 94 2.19 7.31 13.87
CA GLU A 94 3.09 8.42 13.59
C GLU A 94 2.35 9.59 12.91
N ARG A 95 1.55 9.31 11.87
CA ARG A 95 0.87 10.32 11.06
C ARG A 95 -0.27 11.03 11.80
N TYR A 96 -1.02 10.30 12.63
CA TYR A 96 -2.22 10.80 13.30
C TYR A 96 -2.04 11.00 14.81
N GLY A 97 -0.85 10.76 15.37
CA GLY A 97 -0.58 10.92 16.79
C GLY A 97 -1.30 9.91 17.68
N LEU A 98 -1.50 8.68 17.18
CA LEU A 98 -2.24 7.63 17.90
C LEU A 98 -1.30 6.83 18.79
N ASP A 99 -1.81 6.36 19.94
CA ASP A 99 -1.15 5.34 20.74
C ASP A 99 -1.08 4.01 19.95
N PRO A 100 0.11 3.51 19.57
CA PRO A 100 0.24 2.26 18.83
C PRO A 100 -0.36 1.05 19.55
N ALA A 101 -0.41 1.05 20.88
CA ALA A 101 -0.98 -0.05 21.63
C ALA A 101 -2.51 -0.14 21.49
N LYS A 102 -3.16 0.97 21.09
CA LYS A 102 -4.61 1.09 20.90
C LYS A 102 -5.03 1.06 19.44
N CYS A 103 -4.08 1.20 18.50
CA CYS A 103 -4.34 1.18 17.07
C CYS A 103 -4.31 -0.27 16.54
N ARG A 104 -5.49 -0.87 16.34
CA ARG A 104 -5.61 -2.23 15.79
C ARG A 104 -5.97 -2.17 14.32
N VAL A 105 -4.94 -2.33 13.49
CA VAL A 105 -5.08 -2.43 12.04
C VAL A 105 -4.95 -3.88 11.63
N HIS A 106 -5.89 -4.36 10.83
CA HIS A 106 -5.90 -5.72 10.30
C HIS A 106 -5.55 -5.71 8.81
N ILE A 107 -4.82 -6.71 8.34
CA ILE A 107 -4.56 -6.96 6.93
C ILE A 107 -5.43 -8.14 6.51
N THR A 108 -6.09 -8.04 5.36
CA THR A 108 -6.57 -9.20 4.59
C THR A 108 -6.22 -8.99 3.13
N ARG A 109 -6.10 -10.09 2.37
CA ARG A 109 -5.99 -10.01 0.91
C ARG A 109 -7.26 -10.55 0.28
N LEU A 110 -7.75 -9.81 -0.71
CA LEU A 110 -8.92 -10.15 -1.51
C LEU A 110 -8.48 -10.87 -2.78
N ARG A 111 -9.35 -11.76 -3.24
CA ARG A 111 -9.14 -12.57 -4.45
C ARG A 111 -10.11 -12.17 -5.57
N PRO A 112 -10.02 -10.93 -6.10
CA PRO A 112 -10.86 -10.56 -7.22
C PRO A 112 -10.57 -11.46 -8.43
N GLU A 113 -11.60 -11.69 -9.25
CA GLU A 113 -11.41 -12.28 -10.56
C GLU A 113 -10.60 -11.32 -11.44
N LEU A 114 -9.53 -11.85 -12.04
CA LEU A 114 -8.60 -11.15 -12.93
C LEU A 114 -8.99 -11.34 -14.41
N PRO A 115 -8.44 -10.54 -15.34
CA PRO A 115 -8.80 -10.63 -16.77
C PRO A 115 -8.59 -12.00 -17.42
N ASP A 116 -7.72 -12.84 -16.86
CA ASP A 116 -7.48 -14.22 -17.31
C ASP A 116 -8.41 -15.26 -16.66
N GLY A 117 -9.43 -14.80 -15.92
CA GLY A 117 -10.40 -15.64 -15.20
C GLY A 117 -9.88 -16.23 -13.89
N ARG A 118 -8.62 -15.98 -13.51
CA ARG A 118 -8.07 -16.48 -12.23
C ARG A 118 -8.47 -15.57 -11.07
N HIS A 119 -8.63 -16.17 -9.90
CA HIS A 119 -8.74 -15.44 -8.64
C HIS A 119 -7.36 -15.40 -7.97
N HIS A 120 -6.80 -14.20 -7.79
CA HIS A 120 -5.48 -14.02 -7.16
C HIS A 120 -5.57 -13.00 -6.03
N ALA A 121 -4.75 -13.16 -5.00
CA ALA A 121 -4.68 -12.29 -3.83
C ALA A 121 -4.00 -10.94 -4.14
N SER A 122 -4.50 -10.21 -5.15
CA SER A 122 -3.88 -9.02 -5.74
C SER A 122 -4.41 -7.70 -5.19
N VAL A 123 -5.32 -7.73 -4.22
CA VAL A 123 -5.73 -6.53 -3.48
C VAL A 123 -5.51 -6.75 -2.00
N GLU A 124 -4.68 -5.91 -1.40
CA GLU A 124 -4.47 -5.91 0.05
C GLU A 124 -5.36 -4.84 0.69
N VAL A 125 -6.04 -5.21 1.76
CA VAL A 125 -6.93 -4.32 2.49
C VAL A 125 -6.45 -4.20 3.92
N PHE A 126 -6.11 -2.96 4.28
CA PHE A 126 -5.97 -2.58 5.68
C PHE A 126 -7.35 -2.21 6.22
N LEU A 127 -7.71 -2.75 7.37
CA LEU A 127 -8.98 -2.50 8.04
C LEU A 127 -8.69 -1.83 9.38
N LEU A 128 -9.16 -0.59 9.56
CA LEU A 128 -9.24 0.09 10.86
C LEU A 128 -10.72 0.25 11.22
N PRO A 129 -11.29 -0.67 12.03
CA PRO A 129 -12.71 -0.63 12.37
C PRO A 129 -13.11 0.65 13.14
N ARG A 130 -14.31 1.17 12.88
CA ARG A 130 -14.84 2.38 13.53
C ARG A 130 -15.16 2.19 15.01
N ASP A 131 -15.32 0.94 15.46
CA ASP A 131 -15.52 0.57 16.86
C ASP A 131 -14.21 0.39 17.65
N GLU A 132 -13.04 0.57 17.00
CA GLU A 132 -11.74 0.56 17.68
C GLU A 132 -11.46 1.89 18.41
N ALA A 133 -10.80 1.80 19.56
CA ALA A 133 -10.54 2.96 20.43
C ALA A 133 -9.63 4.03 19.79
N ALA A 134 -8.80 3.65 18.82
CA ALA A 134 -7.93 4.57 18.10
C ALA A 134 -8.59 5.20 16.88
N PHE A 135 -9.84 4.84 16.56
CA PHE A 135 -10.55 5.44 15.43
C PHE A 135 -10.95 6.89 15.76
N ASP A 136 -10.73 7.77 14.79
CA ASP A 136 -11.18 9.16 14.77
C ASP A 136 -11.62 9.46 13.34
N GLY A 137 -12.77 10.13 13.17
CA GLY A 137 -13.31 10.49 11.85
C GLY A 137 -12.32 11.26 10.98
N ARG A 138 -11.39 12.04 11.58
CA ARG A 138 -10.33 12.76 10.85
C ARG A 138 -9.39 11.83 10.08
N ILE A 139 -9.22 10.59 10.56
CA ILE A 139 -8.36 9.58 9.91
C ILE A 139 -9.06 9.13 8.63
N GLU A 140 -10.34 8.75 8.74
CA GLU A 140 -11.14 8.34 7.59
C GLU A 140 -11.24 9.46 6.56
N GLU A 141 -11.57 10.68 6.97
CA GLU A 141 -11.64 11.84 6.07
C GLU A 141 -10.33 12.08 5.34
N SER A 142 -9.20 12.08 6.08
CA SER A 142 -7.89 12.33 5.50
C SER A 142 -7.41 11.21 4.58
N GLU A 143 -7.62 9.94 4.93
CA GLU A 143 -7.20 8.80 4.10
C GLU A 143 -8.13 8.63 2.90
N ALA A 144 -9.42 8.96 3.03
CA ALA A 144 -10.35 8.97 1.90
C ALA A 144 -10.01 10.07 0.90
N ALA A 145 -9.61 11.26 1.37
CA ALA A 145 -9.27 12.39 0.52
C ALA A 145 -7.90 12.24 -0.16
N HIS A 146 -6.93 11.58 0.48
CA HIS A 146 -5.54 11.62 0.02
C HIS A 146 -4.93 10.24 -0.28
N GLY A 147 -5.52 9.16 0.24
CA GLY A 147 -5.05 7.80 0.02
C GLY A 147 -3.60 7.58 0.42
N PHE A 148 -3.18 8.04 1.60
CA PHE A 148 -1.77 7.92 2.03
C PHE A 148 -1.34 6.46 2.19
N GLU A 149 -2.24 5.57 2.61
CA GLU A 149 -1.95 4.14 2.64
C GLU A 149 -2.14 3.39 1.31
N GLN A 150 -2.76 4.01 0.29
CA GLN A 150 -2.96 3.37 -1.00
C GLN A 150 -1.64 3.25 -1.76
N HIS A 151 -1.29 2.05 -2.21
CA HIS A 151 -0.02 1.80 -2.89
C HIS A 151 -0.08 0.64 -3.90
N THR A 152 0.93 0.57 -4.77
CA THR A 152 1.19 -0.57 -5.65
C THR A 152 2.42 -1.32 -5.16
N ALA A 153 2.28 -2.61 -4.91
CA ALA A 153 3.34 -3.44 -4.36
C ALA A 153 3.95 -4.37 -5.41
N PHE A 154 5.25 -4.57 -5.26
CA PHE A 154 6.00 -5.59 -5.96
C PHE A 154 6.58 -6.58 -4.96
N VAL A 155 6.70 -7.84 -5.35
CA VAL A 155 7.50 -8.82 -4.61
C VAL A 155 8.88 -8.98 -5.24
N CYS A 156 9.94 -8.87 -4.43
CA CYS A 156 11.28 -9.25 -4.84
C CYS A 156 11.45 -10.76 -4.66
N GLY A 157 11.58 -11.50 -5.77
CA GLY A 157 11.57 -12.97 -5.72
C GLY A 157 12.78 -13.59 -5.01
N ARG A 158 13.95 -12.92 -5.07
CA ARG A 158 15.21 -13.39 -4.48
C ARG A 158 15.96 -12.21 -3.85
N PRO A 159 15.50 -11.71 -2.70
CA PRO A 159 16.11 -10.54 -2.07
C PRO A 159 17.52 -10.89 -1.58
N SER A 160 18.47 -10.01 -1.88
CA SER A 160 19.83 -10.01 -1.34
C SER A 160 20.28 -8.57 -1.18
N ALA A 161 21.24 -8.29 -0.29
CA ALA A 161 21.69 -6.91 -0.07
C ALA A 161 22.12 -6.22 -1.38
N PRO A 162 22.95 -6.81 -2.26
CA PRO A 162 23.32 -6.16 -3.52
C PRO A 162 22.13 -5.88 -4.44
N VAL A 163 21.20 -6.83 -4.59
CA VAL A 163 20.00 -6.65 -5.43
C VAL A 163 19.13 -5.52 -4.89
N LEU A 164 18.94 -5.47 -3.57
CA LEU A 164 18.13 -4.45 -2.91
C LEU A 164 18.80 -3.08 -2.96
N GLU A 165 20.12 -3.00 -2.78
CA GLU A 165 20.89 -1.76 -2.94
C GLU A 165 20.72 -1.18 -4.34
N SER A 166 20.89 -2.01 -5.39
CA SER A 166 20.70 -1.59 -6.77
C SER A 166 19.26 -1.16 -7.07
N LEU A 167 18.26 -1.95 -6.66
CA LEU A 167 16.85 -1.61 -6.85
C LEU A 167 16.46 -0.30 -6.16
N VAL A 168 16.78 -0.18 -4.87
CA VAL A 168 16.46 1.03 -4.07
C VAL A 168 17.16 2.25 -4.65
N THR A 169 18.41 2.12 -5.04
CA THR A 169 19.17 3.22 -5.66
C THR A 169 18.51 3.65 -6.96
N ALA A 170 18.26 2.71 -7.88
CA ALA A 170 17.68 3.02 -9.18
C ALA A 170 16.27 3.64 -9.04
N TRP A 171 15.42 3.10 -8.16
CA TRP A 171 14.09 3.69 -7.89
C TRP A 171 14.19 5.12 -7.38
N ARG A 172 15.15 5.41 -6.49
CA ARG A 172 15.35 6.76 -5.94
C ARG A 172 15.88 7.73 -6.99
N THR A 173 16.84 7.31 -7.81
CA THR A 173 17.55 8.22 -8.73
C THR A 173 16.89 8.37 -10.08
N GLU A 174 16.21 7.34 -10.58
CA GLU A 174 15.68 7.31 -11.95
C GLU A 174 14.15 7.30 -12.01
N ALA A 175 13.48 6.84 -10.95
CA ALA A 175 12.03 6.88 -10.88
C ALA A 175 11.52 8.04 -10.00
N GLY A 176 12.33 8.70 -9.19
CA GLY A 176 11.83 9.74 -8.28
C GLY A 176 10.98 9.14 -7.15
N LEU A 177 11.35 7.94 -6.68
CA LEU A 177 10.73 7.27 -5.55
C LEU A 177 11.52 7.55 -4.27
N LEU A 178 10.96 8.35 -3.37
CA LEU A 178 11.56 8.73 -2.09
C LEU A 178 11.42 7.59 -1.07
N TRP A 179 12.48 7.32 -0.29
CA TRP A 179 12.48 6.29 0.74
C TRP A 179 11.66 6.74 1.95
N GLU A 180 10.48 6.13 2.14
CA GLU A 180 9.58 6.37 3.28
C GLU A 180 9.95 5.51 4.50
N GLY A 181 10.85 4.55 4.31
CA GLY A 181 11.22 3.53 5.30
C GLY A 181 10.41 2.25 5.13
N GLY A 182 10.30 1.46 6.19
CA GLY A 182 9.76 0.12 6.08
C GLY A 182 9.74 -0.58 7.42
N GLY A 183 9.54 -1.89 7.40
CA GLY A 183 9.56 -2.68 8.61
C GLY A 183 9.41 -4.17 8.35
N TYR A 184 9.61 -4.96 9.41
CA TYR A 184 9.39 -6.40 9.39
C TYR A 184 8.07 -6.72 10.09
N ASN A 185 7.23 -7.51 9.42
CA ASN A 185 6.03 -8.09 10.00
C ASN A 185 6.21 -9.62 10.17
N PRO A 186 6.31 -10.13 11.42
CA PRO A 186 6.46 -11.56 11.66
C PRO A 186 5.20 -12.38 11.33
N HIS A 187 4.06 -11.72 11.09
CA HIS A 187 2.78 -12.38 10.84
C HIS A 187 2.50 -12.64 9.35
N GLU A 188 3.34 -12.14 8.45
CA GLU A 188 3.15 -12.24 7.01
C GLU A 188 4.01 -13.35 6.40
N GLY A 189 3.39 -14.50 6.13
CA GLY A 189 4.06 -15.66 5.56
C GLY A 189 4.92 -16.46 6.57
N PRO A 190 5.48 -17.61 6.15
CA PRO A 190 6.14 -18.54 7.08
C PRO A 190 7.41 -18.02 7.77
N GLN A 191 8.08 -17.03 7.17
CA GLN A 191 9.32 -16.44 7.68
C GLN A 191 9.13 -14.99 8.16
N GLY A 192 7.88 -14.51 8.17
CA GLY A 192 7.58 -13.08 8.14
C GLY A 192 8.04 -12.43 6.84
N SER A 193 7.75 -11.14 6.72
CA SER A 193 8.11 -10.34 5.55
C SER A 193 8.70 -9.00 5.96
N THR A 194 9.64 -8.51 5.18
CA THR A 194 10.12 -7.13 5.24
C THR A 194 9.52 -6.34 4.08
N VAL A 195 8.90 -5.21 4.41
CA VAL A 195 8.32 -4.27 3.45
C VAL A 195 9.11 -2.98 3.43
N MET A 196 9.30 -2.43 2.24
CA MET A 196 9.97 -1.16 2.01
C MET A 196 9.02 -0.24 1.24
N TYR A 197 8.76 0.94 1.77
CA TYR A 197 7.81 1.88 1.20
C TYR A 197 8.53 3.04 0.54
N PHE A 198 7.94 3.45 -0.57
CA PHE A 198 8.40 4.58 -1.34
C PHE A 198 7.25 5.50 -1.69
N VAL A 199 7.52 6.80 -1.66
CA VAL A 199 6.57 7.84 -2.02
C VAL A 199 7.09 8.54 -3.26
N ARG A 200 6.23 8.72 -4.27
CA ARG A 200 6.55 9.47 -5.47
C ARG A 200 6.83 10.92 -5.09
N ASP A 201 7.98 11.43 -5.51
CA ASP A 201 8.27 12.85 -5.43
C ASP A 201 7.24 13.64 -6.25
N HIS A 202 6.67 14.70 -5.66
CA HIS A 202 5.72 15.59 -6.34
C HIS A 202 6.25 16.22 -7.63
N THR A 203 7.57 16.28 -7.83
CA THR A 203 8.19 16.73 -9.08
C THR A 203 8.10 15.70 -10.22
N TRP A 204 7.66 14.48 -9.91
CA TRP A 204 7.44 13.37 -10.84
C TRP A 204 5.96 12.94 -10.82
N PRO A 205 5.03 13.78 -11.32
CA PRO A 205 3.60 13.48 -11.23
C PRO A 205 3.24 12.22 -12.03
N ALA A 206 2.63 11.28 -11.32
CA ALA A 206 2.23 9.98 -11.84
C ALA A 206 0.92 9.55 -11.17
N ARG A 207 0.18 8.64 -11.80
CA ARG A 207 -1.08 8.13 -11.26
C ARG A 207 -0.82 7.32 -9.99
N ARG A 208 0.24 6.50 -10.00
CA ARG A 208 0.69 5.73 -8.85
C ARG A 208 1.66 6.55 -8.02
N ARG A 209 1.24 6.86 -6.80
CA ARG A 209 1.95 7.81 -5.92
C ARG A 209 2.72 7.13 -4.78
N ARG A 210 2.43 5.87 -4.46
CA ARG A 210 3.11 5.12 -3.40
C ARG A 210 3.37 3.69 -3.81
N PHE A 211 4.52 3.17 -3.43
CA PHE A 211 5.00 1.86 -3.80
C PHE A 211 5.48 1.08 -2.59
N GLU A 212 5.34 -0.23 -2.67
CA GLU A 212 5.91 -1.17 -1.71
C GLU A 212 6.81 -2.17 -2.43
N LEU A 213 7.98 -2.46 -1.86
CA LEU A 213 8.77 -3.63 -2.19
C LEU A 213 8.65 -4.63 -1.04
N HIS A 214 7.95 -5.73 -1.31
CA HIS A 214 7.73 -6.83 -0.38
C HIS A 214 8.81 -7.90 -0.57
N CYS A 215 9.48 -8.26 0.52
CA CYS A 215 10.55 -9.26 0.54
C CYS A 215 10.29 -10.29 1.64
N ALA A 216 10.39 -11.59 1.31
CA ALA A 216 10.29 -12.64 2.32
C ALA A 216 11.47 -12.59 3.30
N GLY A 217 11.19 -12.84 4.59
CA GLY A 217 12.19 -12.90 5.66
C GLY A 217 12.49 -11.56 6.35
N ASP A 218 13.34 -11.63 7.37
CA ASP A 218 13.79 -10.47 8.16
C ASP A 218 15.03 -9.82 7.55
N LEU A 219 14.81 -8.68 6.90
CA LEU A 219 15.83 -7.85 6.26
C LEU A 219 16.01 -6.53 6.99
N ARG A 220 15.66 -6.47 8.29
CA ARG A 220 15.77 -5.23 9.07
C ARG A 220 17.16 -4.62 9.02
N LYS A 221 18.21 -5.44 9.03
CA LYS A 221 19.61 -5.00 8.87
C LYS A 221 19.75 -4.07 7.66
N PHE A 222 19.22 -4.46 6.50
CA PHE A 222 19.24 -3.63 5.30
C PHE A 222 18.45 -2.33 5.50
N THR A 223 17.19 -2.43 5.95
CA THR A 223 16.31 -1.26 6.05
C THR A 223 16.76 -0.22 7.08
N THR A 224 17.44 -0.65 8.15
CA THR A 224 17.90 0.26 9.22
C THR A 224 19.11 1.11 8.83
N HIS A 225 19.83 0.74 7.77
CA HIS A 225 21.00 1.48 7.31
C HIS A 225 20.68 2.60 6.31
N ILE A 226 19.44 2.66 5.81
CA ILE A 226 19.02 3.64 4.81
C ILE A 226 18.24 4.76 5.49
N PRO A 227 18.75 6.00 5.52
CA PRO A 227 18.04 7.12 6.13
C PRO A 227 16.75 7.43 5.37
N ARG A 228 15.65 7.63 6.10
CA ARG A 228 14.36 8.12 5.57
C ARG A 228 14.54 9.49 4.91
N ASP A 229 13.94 9.66 3.73
CA ASP A 229 13.87 10.93 3.01
C ASP A 229 12.79 11.86 3.65
N THR A 230 12.83 12.01 4.98
CA THR A 230 11.74 12.52 5.83
C THR A 230 11.17 13.86 5.37
N GLU A 231 12.04 14.82 5.05
CA GLU A 231 11.65 16.15 4.58
C GLU A 231 10.95 16.07 3.21
N ALA A 232 11.54 15.36 2.26
CA ALA A 232 11.02 15.21 0.91
C ALA A 232 9.69 14.44 0.90
N VAL A 233 9.57 13.38 1.71
CA VAL A 233 8.31 12.63 1.90
C VAL A 233 7.21 13.55 2.46
N ARG A 234 7.54 14.41 3.44
CA ARG A 234 6.56 15.37 3.98
C ARG A 234 6.10 16.38 2.93
N HIS A 235 7.01 16.85 2.08
CA HIS A 235 6.68 17.72 0.96
C HIS A 235 5.78 17.01 -0.06
N ALA A 236 6.10 15.77 -0.43
CA ALA A 236 5.27 14.97 -1.32
C ALA A 236 3.84 14.81 -0.79
N TYR A 237 3.67 14.44 0.48
CA TYR A 237 2.34 14.35 1.10
C TYR A 237 1.62 15.70 1.21
N THR A 238 2.35 16.79 1.47
CA THR A 238 1.75 18.13 1.46
C THR A 238 1.25 18.51 0.06
N ALA A 239 2.00 18.14 -0.99
CA ALA A 239 1.58 18.36 -2.37
C ALA A 239 0.31 17.57 -2.69
N TRP A 240 0.21 16.29 -2.30
CA TRP A 240 -1.00 15.49 -2.54
C TRP A 240 -2.26 16.12 -1.93
N ARG A 241 -2.14 16.73 -0.74
CA ARG A 241 -3.26 17.45 -0.11
C ARG A 241 -3.75 18.65 -0.91
N ARG A 242 -2.86 19.29 -1.68
CA ARG A 242 -3.17 20.49 -2.49
C ARG A 242 -3.80 20.13 -3.82
N THR A 243 -3.32 19.07 -4.48
CA THR A 243 -3.83 18.65 -5.80
C THR A 243 -5.29 18.22 -5.73
N GLU A 244 -5.72 17.59 -4.64
CA GLU A 244 -7.12 17.15 -4.45
C GLU A 244 -8.05 18.34 -4.11
N HIS A 245 -7.56 19.37 -3.40
CA HIS A 245 -8.34 20.60 -3.18
C HIS A 245 -8.61 21.37 -4.48
N ALA A 246 -7.67 21.33 -5.44
CA ALA A 246 -7.83 21.99 -6.74
C ALA A 246 -8.79 21.24 -7.69
N ALA A 247 -9.06 19.95 -7.47
CA ALA A 247 -10.01 19.16 -8.26
C ALA A 247 -11.48 19.35 -7.83
N HIS A 248 -11.71 20.05 -6.71
CA HIS A 248 -13.03 20.30 -6.12
C HIS A 248 -13.46 21.79 -6.13
N LEU A 249 -12.68 22.65 -6.80
CA LEU A 249 -13.01 24.05 -7.12
C LEU A 249 -13.28 24.19 -8.63
#